data_AF-A0AAW3FCS7-F1
#
_entry.id   AF-A0AAW3FCS7-F1
#
_cell.length_a   1.000
_cell.length_b   1.000
_cell.length_c   1.000
_cell.angle_alpha   90.00
_cell.angle_beta   90.00
_cell.angle_gamma   90.00
#
_symmetry.space_group_name_H-M   'P 1'
#
loop_
_entity.id
_entity.type
_entity.pdbx_description
1 polymer ?
#
loop_
_entity_poly.entity_id
_entity_poly.type
_entity_poly.pdbx_seq_one_letter_code
_entity_poly.pdbx_strand_id
1 'polypeptide(L)'
;MKVELQCGDSITIPEGCKATIKDGSVVFEKEEKKENRKKNFKEGDVLHSKTDDTMLIFKEVCNYDREVFDSHCNTSRRDNKRWNINAFRYATEEEKTHFFDMMKENGYRWNADDKRVESIWWRAKCGEKYFVVRMDGGIHSFEECNDDCDNSFYTVFNYFRTEEQDREAARRVKETLRKYHEEIGE
;
A
#
# COMPACT_ATOMS: atom_id res chain seq x y z
N MET A 1 10.19 55.79 -6.04
CA MET A 1 9.21 56.56 -6.83
C MET A 1 7.99 56.77 -5.97
N LYS A 2 7.44 57.99 -5.91
CA LYS A 2 6.16 58.28 -5.23
C LYS A 2 5.10 58.44 -6.31
N VAL A 3 3.93 57.85 -6.10
CA VAL A 3 2.77 57.99 -6.99
C VAL A 3 1.65 58.57 -6.13
N GLU A 4 1.08 59.68 -6.57
CA GLU A 4 -0.07 60.33 -5.92
C GLU A 4 -1.34 59.93 -6.67
N LEU A 5 -2.38 59.51 -5.95
CA LEU A 5 -3.65 59.02 -6.51
C LEU A 5 -4.78 60.00 -6.19
N GLN A 6 -5.70 60.20 -7.14
CA GLN A 6 -6.88 61.05 -7.05
C GLN A 6 -8.18 60.22 -7.09
N CYS A 7 -9.30 60.85 -6.77
CA CYS A 7 -10.61 60.20 -6.85
C CYS A 7 -10.91 59.79 -8.30
N GLY A 8 -11.18 58.50 -8.50
CA GLY A 8 -11.43 57.91 -9.82
C GLY A 8 -10.21 57.27 -10.48
N ASP A 9 -9.02 57.41 -9.90
CA ASP A 9 -7.82 56.72 -10.40
C ASP A 9 -7.89 55.21 -10.14
N SER A 10 -7.33 54.44 -11.06
CA SER A 10 -7.18 52.99 -10.95
C SER A 10 -5.72 52.58 -11.12
N ILE A 11 -5.25 51.68 -10.26
CA ILE A 11 -3.92 51.08 -10.36
C ILE A 11 -4.06 49.57 -10.61
N THR A 12 -3.31 49.06 -11.58
CA THR A 12 -3.28 47.63 -11.87
C THR A 12 -2.50 46.89 -10.78
N ILE A 13 -3.08 45.82 -10.26
CA ILE A 13 -2.41 44.95 -9.30
C ILE A 13 -1.28 44.20 -10.02
N PRO A 14 -0.02 44.22 -9.52
CA PRO A 14 1.06 43.45 -10.10
C PRO A 14 0.73 41.95 -10.17
N GLU A 15 1.19 41.28 -11.23
CA GLU A 15 0.95 39.85 -11.40
C GLU A 15 1.49 39.05 -10.20
N GLY A 16 0.65 38.17 -9.65
CA GLY A 16 1.01 37.35 -8.47
C GLY A 16 0.92 38.10 -7.14
N CYS A 17 0.24 39.25 -7.08
CA CYS A 17 -0.08 39.98 -5.85
C CYS A 17 -1.59 40.06 -5.61
N LYS A 18 -1.96 40.23 -4.35
CA LYS A 18 -3.32 40.53 -3.87
C LYS A 18 -3.30 41.91 -3.21
N ALA A 19 -4.30 42.74 -3.50
CA ALA A 19 -4.50 44.02 -2.80
C ALA A 19 -5.40 43.83 -1.58
N THR A 20 -5.03 44.41 -0.44
CA THR A 20 -5.86 44.48 0.77
C THR A 20 -5.90 45.91 1.31
N ILE A 21 -6.98 46.28 1.97
CA ILE A 21 -7.10 47.58 2.65
C ILE A 21 -6.86 47.34 4.14
N LYS A 22 -5.82 47.98 4.70
CA LYS A 22 -5.47 47.94 6.12
C LYS A 22 -5.14 49.34 6.58
N ASP A 23 -5.80 49.81 7.64
CA ASP A 23 -5.54 51.09 8.29
C ASP A 23 -5.53 52.29 7.30
N GLY A 24 -6.52 52.31 6.38
CA GLY A 24 -6.63 53.36 5.36
C GLY A 24 -5.57 53.28 4.24
N SER A 25 -4.73 52.24 4.24
CA SER A 25 -3.71 51.99 3.22
C SER A 25 -4.07 50.78 2.36
N VAL A 26 -3.75 50.84 1.07
CA VAL A 26 -3.80 49.68 0.17
C VAL A 26 -2.44 48.99 0.19
N VAL A 27 -2.40 47.75 0.66
CA VAL A 27 -1.18 46.92 0.73
C VAL A 27 -1.27 45.83 -0.33
N PHE A 28 -0.25 45.77 -1.20
CA PHE A 28 -0.07 44.66 -2.13
C PHE A 28 0.81 43.61 -1.47
N GLU A 29 0.23 42.45 -1.20
CA GLU A 29 0.93 41.30 -0.64
C GLU A 29 1.14 40.27 -1.75
N LYS A 30 2.23 39.51 -1.69
CA LYS A 30 2.43 38.39 -2.62
C LYS A 30 1.25 37.44 -2.45
N GLU A 31 0.57 37.14 -3.55
CA GLU A 31 -0.46 36.13 -3.56
C GLU A 31 0.25 34.80 -3.32
N GLU A 32 0.16 34.30 -2.09
CA GLU A 32 0.41 32.90 -1.84
C GLU A 32 -0.61 32.14 -2.67
N LYS A 33 -0.23 31.83 -3.92
CA LYS A 33 -0.72 30.65 -4.58
C LYS A 33 -0.40 29.54 -3.57
N LYS A 34 -1.38 29.19 -2.73
CA LYS A 34 -1.49 27.82 -2.26
C LYS A 34 -1.42 27.07 -3.56
N GLU A 35 -0.24 26.53 -3.85
CA GLU A 35 -0.08 25.49 -4.82
C GLU A 35 -1.02 24.40 -4.30
N ASN A 36 -2.29 24.49 -4.69
CA ASN A 36 -3.05 23.35 -5.11
C ASN A 36 -2.26 22.80 -6.29
N ARG A 37 -1.06 22.26 -6.02
CA ARG A 37 -0.53 21.12 -6.74
C ARG A 37 -1.68 20.15 -6.63
N LYS A 38 -2.55 20.17 -7.63
CA LYS A 38 -3.46 19.07 -7.89
C LYS A 38 -2.54 17.87 -7.90
N LYS A 39 -2.49 17.15 -6.78
CA LYS A 39 -1.72 15.92 -6.67
C LYS A 39 -2.49 14.94 -7.52
N ASN A 40 -2.11 14.89 -8.79
CA ASN A 40 -2.68 13.98 -9.75
C ASN A 40 -1.97 12.63 -9.59
N PHE A 41 -2.14 12.03 -8.40
CA PHE A 41 -1.75 10.65 -8.20
C PHE A 41 -2.51 9.78 -9.21
N LYS A 42 -1.80 8.83 -9.78
CA LYS A 42 -2.31 7.84 -10.70
C LYS A 42 -2.46 6.52 -9.95
N GLU A 43 -3.44 5.74 -10.37
CA GLU A 43 -3.61 4.39 -9.86
C GLU A 43 -2.31 3.58 -9.99
N GLY A 44 -1.88 2.97 -8.89
CA GLY A 44 -0.61 2.24 -8.78
C GLY A 44 0.55 3.06 -8.25
N ASP A 45 0.41 4.38 -8.07
CA ASP A 45 1.47 5.20 -7.48
C ASP A 45 1.73 4.80 -6.02
N VAL A 46 3.01 4.63 -5.67
CA VAL A 46 3.43 4.39 -4.29
C VAL A 46 3.57 5.72 -3.57
N LEU A 47 2.82 5.87 -2.48
CA LEU A 47 2.78 7.08 -1.67
C LEU A 47 3.35 6.84 -0.28
N HIS A 48 3.99 7.86 0.26
CA HIS A 48 4.49 7.90 1.63
C HIS A 48 3.77 9.01 2.40
N SER A 49 3.37 8.71 3.63
CA SER A 49 2.79 9.67 4.56
C SER A 49 3.80 10.78 4.88
N LYS A 50 3.34 12.01 5.05
CA LYS A 50 4.21 13.13 5.43
C LYS A 50 4.51 13.17 6.92
N THR A 51 3.75 12.44 7.73
CA THR A 51 3.75 12.53 9.19
C THR A 51 4.23 11.26 9.88
N ASP A 52 4.18 10.12 9.19
CA ASP A 52 4.59 8.82 9.71
C ASP A 52 5.13 7.93 8.57
N ASP A 53 5.50 6.69 8.91
CA ASP A 53 6.08 5.70 7.99
C ASP A 53 5.01 4.92 7.19
N THR A 54 3.76 5.39 7.18
CA THR A 54 2.71 4.72 6.40
C THR A 54 3.00 4.87 4.91
N MET A 55 3.14 3.74 4.24
CA MET A 55 3.26 3.65 2.80
C MET A 55 2.06 2.92 2.22
N LEU A 56 1.65 3.29 1.00
CA LEU A 56 0.50 2.69 0.34
C LEU A 56 0.59 2.76 -1.17
N ILE A 57 -0.23 1.96 -1.84
CA ILE A 57 -0.43 2.03 -3.30
C ILE A 57 -1.76 2.74 -3.55
N PHE A 58 -1.71 3.88 -4.22
CA PHE A 58 -2.89 4.68 -4.55
C PHE A 58 -3.83 3.91 -5.49
N LYS A 59 -5.13 3.93 -5.21
CA LYS A 59 -6.17 3.32 -6.05
C LYS A 59 -6.95 4.40 -6.81
N GLU A 60 -7.82 5.12 -6.12
CA GLU A 60 -8.69 6.11 -6.75
C GLU A 60 -9.16 7.17 -5.76
N VAL A 61 -9.48 8.36 -6.26
CA VAL A 61 -10.12 9.43 -5.47
C VAL A 61 -11.59 9.08 -5.26
N CYS A 62 -12.11 9.30 -4.05
CA CYS A 62 -13.51 9.08 -3.75
C CYS A 62 -14.42 9.97 -4.61
N ASN A 63 -15.54 9.41 -5.09
CA ASN A 63 -16.49 10.12 -5.95
C ASN A 63 -17.20 11.31 -5.26
N TYR A 64 -17.30 11.30 -3.93
CA TYR A 64 -17.97 12.35 -3.15
C TYR A 64 -17.02 13.41 -2.57
N ASP A 65 -15.71 13.15 -2.49
CA ASP A 65 -14.73 14.08 -1.93
C ASP A 65 -13.39 13.96 -2.66
N ARG A 66 -12.95 15.07 -3.27
CA ARG A 66 -11.72 15.14 -4.06
C ARG A 66 -10.45 15.16 -3.22
N GLU A 67 -10.57 15.39 -1.91
CA GLU A 67 -9.46 15.35 -0.97
C GLU A 67 -9.27 13.96 -0.33
N VAL A 68 -10.16 13.03 -0.64
CA VAL A 68 -10.19 11.70 -0.05
C VAL A 68 -9.94 10.64 -1.12
N PHE A 69 -9.14 9.62 -0.81
CA PHE A 69 -8.84 8.53 -1.74
C PHE A 69 -8.76 7.17 -1.04
N ASP A 70 -8.88 6.11 -1.82
CA ASP A 70 -8.72 4.73 -1.38
C ASP A 70 -7.38 4.17 -1.89
N SER A 71 -6.84 3.17 -1.19
CA SER A 71 -5.60 2.48 -1.55
C SER A 71 -5.86 1.03 -1.96
N HIS A 72 -4.93 0.43 -2.69
CA HIS A 72 -4.94 -1.01 -2.95
C HIS A 72 -4.44 -1.80 -1.74
N CYS A 73 -3.39 -1.28 -1.11
CA CYS A 73 -2.83 -1.78 0.14
C CYS A 73 -2.15 -0.64 0.89
N ASN A 74 -1.86 -0.86 2.17
CA ASN A 74 -1.07 0.05 2.98
C ASN A 74 -0.29 -0.71 4.06
N THR A 75 0.76 -0.12 4.59
CA THR A 75 1.60 -0.71 5.66
C THR A 75 1.03 -0.52 7.05
N SER A 76 0.03 0.37 7.21
CA SER A 76 -0.63 0.56 8.50
C SER A 76 -1.71 -0.51 8.71
N ARG A 77 -2.06 -0.77 9.97
CA ARG A 77 -3.17 -1.69 10.30
C ARG A 77 -4.57 -1.08 10.06
N ARG A 78 -4.65 -0.02 9.25
CA ARG A 78 -5.88 0.71 8.95
C ARG A 78 -6.51 0.18 7.67
N ASP A 79 -7.80 0.43 7.53
CA ASP A 79 -8.53 0.13 6.31
C ASP A 79 -7.91 0.86 5.11
N ASN A 80 -8.03 0.25 3.93
CA ASN A 80 -7.56 0.80 2.66
C ASN A 80 -8.46 1.93 2.11
N LYS A 81 -9.16 2.66 2.98
CA LYS A 81 -10.21 3.61 2.59
C LYS A 81 -10.05 4.95 3.28
N ARG A 82 -10.54 6.00 2.63
CA ARG A 82 -10.70 7.34 3.20
C ARG A 82 -9.40 8.05 3.64
N TRP A 83 -8.34 7.92 2.86
CA TRP A 83 -7.08 8.62 3.07
C TRP A 83 -7.18 10.08 2.65
N ASN A 84 -6.54 10.99 3.40
CA ASN A 84 -6.46 12.41 3.02
C ASN A 84 -5.31 12.64 2.03
N ILE A 85 -5.62 13.07 0.80
CA ILE A 85 -4.63 13.30 -0.28
C ILE A 85 -3.54 14.29 0.11
N ASN A 86 -3.84 15.24 1.00
CA ASN A 86 -2.89 16.26 1.43
C ASN A 86 -1.83 15.71 2.38
N ALA A 87 -2.13 14.61 3.09
CA ALA A 87 -1.25 13.94 4.04
C ALA A 87 -0.15 13.08 3.37
N PHE A 88 -0.24 12.81 2.07
CA PHE A 88 0.70 11.92 1.37
C PHE A 88 1.57 12.65 0.34
N ARG A 89 2.71 12.07 -0.02
CA ARG A 89 3.59 12.48 -1.14
C ARG A 89 3.99 11.24 -1.95
N TYR A 90 4.59 11.45 -3.12
CA TYR A 90 5.26 10.35 -3.81
C TYR A 90 6.38 9.78 -2.92
N ALA A 91 6.49 8.46 -2.89
CA ALA A 91 7.62 7.78 -2.30
C ALA A 91 8.89 7.99 -3.15
N THR A 92 10.06 8.06 -2.52
CA THR A 92 11.35 8.02 -3.22
C THR A 92 11.63 6.62 -3.76
N GLU A 93 12.62 6.46 -4.62
CA GLU A 93 12.96 5.13 -5.17
C GLU A 93 13.49 4.18 -4.09
N GLU A 94 14.21 4.70 -3.10
CA GLU A 94 14.67 3.94 -1.94
C GLU A 94 13.49 3.46 -1.09
N GLU A 95 12.53 4.35 -0.82
CA GLU A 95 11.30 4.01 -0.08
C GLU A 95 10.47 2.97 -0.84
N LYS A 96 10.33 3.11 -2.17
CA LYS A 96 9.62 2.11 -3.00
C LYS A 96 10.30 0.75 -2.93
N THR A 97 11.62 0.72 -3.04
CA THR A 97 12.40 -0.54 -2.96
C THR A 97 12.14 -1.22 -1.63
N HIS A 98 12.28 -0.48 -0.53
CA HIS A 98 12.01 -0.98 0.82
C HIS A 98 10.57 -1.49 0.98
N PHE A 99 9.58 -0.76 0.45
CA PHE A 99 8.18 -1.15 0.50
C PHE A 99 7.91 -2.46 -0.24
N PHE A 100 8.47 -2.65 -1.44
CA PHE A 100 8.28 -3.88 -2.20
C PHE A 100 9.05 -5.06 -1.60
N ASP A 101 10.23 -4.85 -1.01
CA ASP A 101 10.96 -5.88 -0.27
C ASP A 101 10.14 -6.34 0.95
N MET A 102 9.58 -5.41 1.72
CA MET A 102 8.67 -5.73 2.82
C MET A 102 7.44 -6.52 2.34
N MET A 103 6.82 -6.12 1.23
CA MET A 103 5.70 -6.88 0.66
C MET A 103 6.14 -8.31 0.33
N LYS A 104 7.31 -8.46 -0.28
CA LYS A 104 7.87 -9.75 -0.70
C LYS A 104 8.17 -10.67 0.49
N GLU A 105 8.76 -10.13 1.55
CA GLU A 105 9.01 -10.85 2.81
C GLU A 105 7.71 -11.33 3.45
N ASN A 106 6.64 -10.55 3.33
CA ASN A 106 5.30 -10.94 3.77
C ASN A 106 4.55 -11.84 2.79
N GLY A 107 5.19 -12.28 1.70
CA GLY A 107 4.58 -13.20 0.72
C GLY A 107 3.65 -12.55 -0.29
N TYR A 108 3.75 -11.24 -0.50
CA TYR A 108 2.93 -10.45 -1.43
C TYR A 108 3.76 -9.71 -2.46
N ARG A 109 3.17 -9.45 -3.63
CA ARG A 109 3.73 -8.60 -4.67
C ARG A 109 2.65 -7.71 -5.27
N TRP A 110 3.05 -6.54 -5.76
CA TRP A 110 2.18 -5.72 -6.58
C TRP A 110 2.23 -6.19 -8.05
N ASN A 111 1.08 -6.57 -8.60
CA ASN A 111 0.92 -6.82 -10.03
C ASN A 111 0.47 -5.51 -10.69
N ALA A 112 1.38 -4.88 -11.44
CA ALA A 112 1.13 -3.60 -12.09
C ALA A 112 0.18 -3.71 -13.29
N ASP A 113 0.14 -4.86 -13.97
CA ASP A 113 -0.70 -5.08 -15.15
C ASP A 113 -2.17 -5.23 -14.73
N ASP A 114 -2.43 -6.08 -13.72
CA ASP A 114 -3.77 -6.33 -13.18
C ASP A 114 -4.17 -5.32 -12.09
N LYS A 115 -3.25 -4.41 -11.71
CA LYS A 115 -3.42 -3.40 -10.65
C LYS A 115 -3.95 -3.98 -9.35
N ARG A 116 -3.32 -5.03 -8.84
CA ARG A 116 -3.72 -5.68 -7.58
C ARG A 116 -2.52 -6.21 -6.81
N VAL A 117 -2.69 -6.35 -5.50
CA VAL A 117 -1.75 -7.11 -4.66
C VAL A 117 -2.07 -8.59 -4.81
N GLU A 118 -1.04 -9.39 -5.12
CA GLU A 118 -1.14 -10.83 -5.25
C GLU A 118 -0.23 -11.50 -4.23
N SER A 119 -0.56 -12.74 -3.85
CA SER A 119 0.40 -13.56 -3.13
C SER A 119 1.49 -14.04 -4.08
N ILE A 120 2.73 -14.08 -3.60
CA ILE A 120 3.89 -14.63 -4.31
C ILE A 120 3.85 -16.15 -4.31
N TRP A 121 3.27 -16.73 -3.25
CA TRP A 121 3.20 -18.17 -3.12
C TRP A 121 2.20 -18.72 -4.11
N TRP A 122 2.54 -19.88 -4.67
CA TRP A 122 1.65 -20.58 -5.57
C TRP A 122 0.42 -21.05 -4.77
N ARG A 123 -0.77 -20.75 -5.29
CA ARG A 123 -2.04 -21.34 -4.85
C ARG A 123 -2.69 -22.03 -6.03
N ALA A 124 -3.30 -23.19 -5.81
CA ALA A 124 -4.02 -23.89 -6.85
C ALA A 124 -5.25 -23.06 -7.26
N LYS A 125 -5.72 -23.21 -8.51
CA LYS A 125 -7.02 -22.67 -8.89
C LYS A 125 -8.13 -23.57 -8.36
N CYS A 126 -9.34 -23.02 -8.23
CA CYS A 126 -10.51 -23.82 -7.87
C CYS A 126 -10.64 -25.05 -8.80
N GLY A 127 -10.76 -26.25 -8.23
CA GLY A 127 -10.80 -27.52 -8.97
C GLY A 127 -9.42 -28.13 -9.27
N GLU A 128 -8.32 -27.42 -9.01
CA GLU A 128 -6.97 -27.98 -9.10
C GLU A 128 -6.56 -28.64 -7.79
N LYS A 129 -5.67 -29.63 -7.88
CA LYS A 129 -5.15 -30.34 -6.72
C LYS A 129 -3.96 -29.64 -6.10
N TYR A 130 -3.89 -29.68 -4.77
CA TYR A 130 -2.71 -29.35 -3.99
C TYR A 130 -2.45 -30.43 -2.95
N PHE A 131 -1.24 -30.46 -2.39
CA PHE A 131 -0.79 -31.47 -1.43
C PHE A 131 -0.56 -30.82 -0.06
N VAL A 132 -0.85 -31.58 0.99
CA VAL A 132 -0.58 -31.19 2.38
C VAL A 132 0.03 -32.34 3.17
N VAL A 133 0.87 -31.96 4.14
CA VAL A 133 1.41 -32.85 5.16
C VAL A 133 0.35 -33.00 6.24
N ARG A 134 -0.14 -34.21 6.46
CA ARG A 134 -1.05 -34.55 7.55
C ARG A 134 -0.32 -34.58 8.88
N MET A 135 -1.09 -34.54 9.96
CA MET A 135 -0.59 -34.59 11.34
C MET A 135 0.23 -35.85 11.66
N ASP A 136 -0.02 -36.95 10.96
CA ASP A 136 0.74 -38.21 11.07
C ASP A 136 2.04 -38.21 10.23
N GLY A 137 2.34 -37.11 9.53
CA GLY A 137 3.44 -36.98 8.57
C GLY A 137 3.14 -37.65 7.23
N GLY A 138 1.91 -38.14 7.00
CA GLY A 138 1.47 -38.68 5.73
C GLY A 138 1.07 -37.59 4.74
N ILE A 139 1.04 -37.95 3.45
CA ILE A 139 0.68 -37.01 2.38
C ILE A 139 -0.79 -37.18 2.03
N HIS A 140 -1.47 -36.06 1.82
CA HIS A 140 -2.81 -36.04 1.25
C HIS A 140 -2.91 -34.99 0.15
N SER A 141 -3.78 -35.22 -0.83
CA SER A 141 -4.14 -34.17 -1.78
C SER A 141 -5.59 -33.76 -1.58
N PHE A 142 -5.83 -32.47 -1.70
CA PHE A 142 -7.13 -31.84 -1.70
C PHE A 142 -7.39 -31.20 -3.07
N GLU A 143 -8.64 -30.93 -3.38
CA GLU A 143 -9.06 -30.11 -4.50
C GLU A 143 -9.40 -28.71 -3.96
N GLU A 144 -8.78 -27.67 -4.49
CA GLU A 144 -9.02 -26.29 -4.04
C GLU A 144 -10.48 -25.90 -4.31
N CYS A 145 -11.18 -25.52 -3.25
CA CYS A 145 -12.57 -25.08 -3.26
C CYS A 145 -12.70 -23.59 -2.86
N ASN A 146 -11.59 -22.89 -2.60
CA ASN A 146 -11.55 -21.56 -1.98
C ASN A 146 -12.29 -21.50 -0.65
N ASP A 147 -12.26 -22.58 0.12
CA ASP A 147 -12.94 -22.67 1.41
C ASP A 147 -12.01 -22.33 2.59
N ASP A 148 -12.58 -22.36 3.80
CA ASP A 148 -11.84 -22.07 5.03
C ASP A 148 -10.75 -23.11 5.33
N CYS A 149 -10.89 -24.35 4.86
CA CYS A 149 -9.89 -25.39 4.99
C CYS A 149 -8.69 -25.11 4.08
N ASP A 150 -8.93 -24.81 2.80
CA ASP A 150 -7.88 -24.41 1.84
C ASP A 150 -7.10 -23.20 2.38
N ASN A 151 -7.82 -22.18 2.86
CA ASN A 151 -7.23 -20.98 3.46
C ASN A 151 -6.38 -21.31 4.68
N SER A 152 -6.84 -22.21 5.56
CA SER A 152 -6.09 -22.63 6.73
C SER A 152 -4.76 -23.30 6.35
N PHE A 153 -4.76 -24.23 5.38
CA PHE A 153 -3.54 -24.88 4.90
C PHE A 153 -2.57 -23.90 4.24
N TYR A 154 -3.11 -22.99 3.41
CA TYR A 154 -2.32 -21.98 2.73
C TYR A 154 -1.64 -21.01 3.71
N THR A 155 -2.38 -20.55 4.73
CA THR A 155 -1.89 -19.57 5.71
C THR A 155 -0.81 -20.12 6.64
N VAL A 156 -0.83 -21.43 6.94
CA VAL A 156 0.23 -22.08 7.74
C VAL A 156 1.36 -22.65 6.88
N PHE A 157 1.40 -22.32 5.58
CA PHE A 157 2.39 -22.79 4.62
C PHE A 157 2.44 -24.31 4.43
N ASN A 158 1.36 -25.02 4.77
CA ASN A 158 1.19 -26.44 4.54
C ASN A 158 0.39 -26.68 3.26
N TYR A 159 0.90 -26.18 2.14
CA TYR A 159 0.19 -26.14 0.85
C TYR A 159 1.21 -26.24 -0.29
N PHE A 160 1.24 -27.38 -0.99
CA PHE A 160 2.29 -27.71 -1.94
C PHE A 160 1.73 -28.04 -3.33
N ARG A 161 2.48 -27.63 -4.37
CA ARG A 161 2.10 -27.84 -5.76
C ARG A 161 2.31 -29.27 -6.22
N THR A 162 3.32 -29.94 -5.68
CA THR A 162 3.69 -31.30 -6.07
C THR A 162 3.85 -32.20 -4.85
N GLU A 163 3.60 -33.48 -5.04
CA GLU A 163 3.81 -34.49 -4.00
C GLU A 163 5.28 -34.54 -3.54
N GLU A 164 6.24 -34.23 -4.41
CA GLU A 164 7.67 -34.19 -4.06
C GLU A 164 7.98 -33.06 -3.07
N GLN A 165 7.42 -31.86 -3.28
CA GLN A 165 7.54 -30.75 -2.34
C GLN A 165 6.97 -31.12 -0.97
N ASP A 166 5.82 -31.79 -0.96
CA ASP A 166 5.16 -32.26 0.24
C ASP A 166 5.99 -33.33 0.99
N ARG A 167 6.54 -34.32 0.28
CA ARG A 167 7.44 -35.34 0.86
C ARG A 167 8.64 -34.70 1.56
N GLU A 168 9.26 -33.71 0.93
CA GLU A 168 10.40 -33.02 1.53
C GLU A 168 9.98 -32.16 2.73
N ALA A 169 8.81 -31.51 2.68
CA ALA A 169 8.26 -30.78 3.82
C ALA A 169 7.98 -31.71 5.00
N ALA A 170 7.34 -32.86 4.77
CA ALA A 170 7.09 -33.87 5.80
C ALA A 170 8.39 -34.36 6.45
N ARG A 171 9.44 -34.59 5.64
CA ARG A 171 10.77 -34.96 6.14
C ARG A 171 11.35 -33.89 7.04
N ARG A 172 11.29 -32.62 6.64
CA ARG A 172 11.81 -31.47 7.41
C ARG A 172 11.04 -31.25 8.71
N VAL A 173 9.71 -31.26 8.68
CA VAL A 173 8.87 -31.13 9.88
C VAL A 173 9.22 -32.22 10.90
N LYS A 174 9.31 -33.47 10.44
CA LYS A 174 9.68 -34.60 11.31
C LYS A 174 11.08 -34.44 11.91
N GLU A 175 12.04 -33.94 11.13
CA GLU A 175 13.40 -33.68 11.61
C GLU A 175 13.43 -32.54 12.65
N THR A 176 12.73 -31.44 12.38
CA THR A 176 12.61 -30.29 13.30
C THR A 176 11.95 -30.69 14.62
N LEU A 177 10.84 -31.44 14.58
CA LEU A 177 10.17 -31.89 15.79
C LEU A 177 11.06 -32.82 16.62
N ARG A 178 11.83 -33.72 15.98
CA ARG A 178 12.80 -34.56 16.68
C ARG A 178 13.87 -33.73 17.39
N LYS A 179 14.45 -32.75 16.72
CA LYS A 179 15.45 -31.85 17.32
C LYS A 179 14.86 -31.10 18.51
N TYR A 180 13.63 -30.62 18.38
CA TYR A 180 12.96 -29.93 19.48
C TYR A 180 12.72 -30.83 20.69
N HIS A 181 12.36 -32.10 20.47
CA HIS A 181 12.28 -33.12 21.53
C HIS A 181 13.61 -33.33 22.25
N GLU A 182 14.72 -33.44 21.49
CA GLU A 182 16.07 -33.51 22.05
C GLU A 182 16.44 -32.25 22.87
N GLU A 183 16.00 -31.06 22.43
CA GLU A 183 16.23 -29.78 23.14
C GLU A 183 15.47 -29.68 24.47
N ILE A 184 14.24 -30.20 24.54
CA ILE A 184 13.43 -30.18 25.77
C ILE A 184 13.69 -31.39 26.69
N GLY A 185 14.45 -32.38 26.22
CA GLY A 185 14.86 -33.55 27.00
C GLY A 185 13.80 -34.64 27.12
N GLU A 186 12.85 -34.72 26.18
CA GLU A 186 11.79 -35.74 26.08
C GLU A 186 11.93 -36.56 24.79
#